data_AF-A0A3B3X974-F1
#
_entry.id   AF-A0A3B3X974-F1
#
_cell.length_a   1.000
_cell.length_b   1.000
_cell.length_c   1.000
_cell.angle_alpha   90.00
_cell.angle_beta   90.00
_cell.angle_gamma   90.00
#
_symmetry.space_group_name_H-M   'P 1'
#
loop_
_entity.id
_entity.type
_entity.pdbx_description
1 polymer ?
#
loop_
_entity_poly.entity_id
_entity_poly.type
_entity_poly.pdbx_seq_one_letter_code
_entity_poly.pdbx_strand_id
1 'polypeptide(L)'
;MLVLDLSANRLKSKGLLRDSLINATHLESLNLEGNKLKEVPRNLPNSLKTLNLEGNLISSIKKASFRNLDNLEHLDWQEMQFSKYPPVHLRPCIG
;
A
#
# COMPACT_ATOMS: atom_id res chain seq x y z
N MET A 1 -3.00 4.38 -20.66
CA MET A 1 -2.70 4.62 -19.24
C MET A 1 -3.91 5.16 -18.50
N LEU A 2 -4.64 4.26 -17.83
CA LEU A 2 -5.66 4.63 -16.84
C LEU A 2 -5.04 4.58 -15.44
N VAL A 3 -5.25 5.64 -14.68
CA VAL A 3 -4.71 5.82 -13.32
C VAL A 3 -5.87 5.90 -12.34
N LEU A 4 -5.76 5.15 -11.24
CA LEU A 4 -6.66 5.24 -10.09
C LEU A 4 -5.85 5.67 -8.87
N ASP A 5 -6.14 6.86 -8.38
CA ASP A 5 -5.53 7.37 -7.16
C ASP A 5 -6.50 7.23 -5.97
N LEU A 6 -6.07 6.45 -4.98
CA LEU A 6 -6.76 6.23 -3.70
C LEU A 6 -5.83 6.55 -2.52
N SER A 7 -4.77 7.32 -2.74
CA SER A 7 -3.79 7.69 -1.72
C SER A 7 -4.41 8.53 -0.59
N ALA A 8 -3.71 8.59 0.54
CA ALA A 8 -4.06 9.38 1.73
C ALA A 8 -5.49 9.14 2.26
N ASN A 9 -6.00 7.93 2.06
CA ASN A 9 -7.30 7.51 2.55
C ASN A 9 -7.16 6.65 3.82
N ARG A 10 -8.28 6.09 4.28
CA ARG A 10 -8.33 5.21 5.46
C ARG A 10 -8.60 3.75 5.09
N LEU A 11 -8.21 3.35 3.88
CA LEU A 11 -8.46 2.00 3.38
C LEU A 11 -7.76 0.97 4.25
N LYS A 12 -8.48 -0.09 4.58
CA LYS A 12 -7.99 -1.25 5.30
C LYS A 12 -8.03 -2.44 4.37
N SER A 13 -7.20 -3.46 4.60
CA SER A 13 -7.19 -4.66 3.75
C SER A 13 -8.54 -5.39 3.68
N LYS A 14 -9.41 -5.25 4.69
CA LYS A 14 -10.79 -5.77 4.66
C LYS A 14 -11.78 -4.89 3.87
N GLY A 15 -11.44 -3.61 3.65
CA GLY A 15 -12.28 -2.63 2.96
C GLY A 15 -12.06 -2.60 1.45
N LEU A 16 -10.88 -3.00 0.98
CA LEU A 16 -10.68 -3.43 -0.41
C LEU A 16 -11.17 -4.87 -0.50
N LEU A 17 -12.39 -5.10 -1.01
CA LEU A 17 -12.88 -6.46 -1.21
C LEU A 17 -11.93 -7.18 -2.15
N ARG A 18 -11.76 -8.49 -1.93
CA ARG A 18 -10.78 -9.33 -2.63
C ARG A 18 -10.85 -9.24 -4.15
N ASP A 19 -11.97 -8.78 -4.73
CA ASP A 19 -12.22 -8.75 -6.17
C ASP A 19 -12.69 -7.36 -6.66
N SER A 20 -12.60 -6.31 -5.84
CA SER A 20 -13.14 -4.98 -6.20
C SER A 20 -12.52 -4.38 -7.47
N LEU A 21 -11.30 -4.77 -7.82
CA LEU A 21 -10.54 -4.20 -8.93
C LEU A 21 -10.26 -5.21 -10.06
N ILE A 22 -10.71 -6.46 -9.93
CA ILE A 22 -10.38 -7.51 -10.90
C ILE A 22 -10.89 -7.20 -12.32
N ASN A 23 -12.05 -6.53 -12.40
CA ASN A 23 -12.68 -6.15 -13.66
C ASN A 23 -12.19 -4.81 -14.22
N ALA A 24 -11.28 -4.11 -13.52
CA ALA A 24 -10.66 -2.89 -14.01
C ALA A 24 -9.55 -3.24 -15.01
N THR A 25 -9.90 -3.92 -16.09
CA THR A 25 -8.98 -4.54 -17.08
C THR A 25 -8.14 -3.54 -17.88
N HIS A 26 -8.44 -2.25 -17.79
CA HIS A 26 -7.68 -1.18 -18.40
C HIS A 26 -6.85 -0.37 -17.39
N LEU A 27 -6.90 -0.72 -16.10
CA LEU A 27 -6.18 0.00 -15.06
C LEU A 27 -4.69 -0.32 -15.15
N GLU A 28 -3.86 0.71 -15.36
CA GLU A 28 -2.41 0.57 -15.53
C GLU A 28 -1.62 1.06 -14.31
N SER A 29 -2.16 2.03 -13.55
CA SER A 29 -1.50 2.54 -12.34
C SER A 29 -2.48 2.66 -11.18
N LEU A 30 -2.10 2.13 -10.03
CA LEU A 30 -2.87 2.17 -8.79
C LEU A 30 -2.04 2.78 -7.66
N ASN A 31 -2.46 3.94 -7.17
CA ASN A 31 -1.86 4.58 -6.02
C ASN A 31 -2.68 4.30 -4.75
N LEU A 32 -2.08 3.60 -3.78
CA LEU A 32 -2.65 3.28 -2.47
C LEU A 32 -1.79 3.84 -1.32
N GLU A 33 -0.92 4.79 -1.61
CA GLU A 33 -0.04 5.42 -0.64
C GLU A 33 -0.80 5.95 0.58
N GLY A 34 -0.20 5.87 1.77
CA GLY A 34 -0.71 6.56 2.97
C GLY A 34 -2.06 6.02 3.48
N ASN A 35 -2.34 4.75 3.23
CA ASN A 35 -3.53 4.05 3.74
C ASN A 35 -3.20 3.19 4.99
N LYS A 36 -4.12 2.31 5.41
CA LYS A 36 -3.95 1.43 6.57
C LYS A 36 -3.98 -0.05 6.17
N LEU A 37 -3.43 -0.37 5.01
CA LEU A 37 -3.34 -1.73 4.49
C LEU A 37 -2.33 -2.53 5.31
N LYS A 38 -2.69 -3.74 5.73
CA LYS A 38 -1.82 -4.67 6.48
C LYS A 38 -1.28 -5.80 5.59
N GLU A 39 -1.92 -6.00 4.45
CA GLU A 39 -1.52 -6.94 3.40
C GLU A 39 -1.74 -6.28 2.05
N VAL A 40 -0.96 -6.72 1.06
CA VAL A 40 -1.15 -6.38 -0.35
C VAL A 40 -2.55 -6.83 -0.79
N PRO A 41 -3.35 -5.97 -1.47
CA PRO A 41 -4.64 -6.37 -2.03
C PRO A 41 -4.51 -7.57 -2.97
N ARG A 42 -5.46 -8.50 -2.91
CA ARG A 42 -5.49 -9.67 -3.78
C ARG A 42 -6.29 -9.37 -5.05
N ASN A 43 -6.06 -10.17 -6.08
CA ASN A 43 -6.77 -10.12 -7.37
C ASN A 43 -6.83 -8.72 -8.00
N LEU A 44 -5.70 -8.00 -7.92
CA LEU A 44 -5.46 -6.82 -8.73
C LEU A 44 -5.46 -7.20 -10.23
N PRO A 45 -5.90 -6.30 -11.11
CA PRO A 45 -6.02 -6.59 -12.54
C PRO A 45 -4.64 -6.81 -13.18
N ASN A 46 -4.51 -7.77 -14.10
CA ASN A 46 -3.24 -8.07 -14.76
C ASN A 46 -2.74 -6.90 -15.64
N SER A 47 -3.60 -5.95 -16.00
CA SER A 47 -3.20 -4.74 -16.73
C SER A 47 -2.31 -3.78 -15.94
N LEU A 48 -2.17 -4.00 -14.62
CA LEU A 48 -1.44 -3.11 -13.74
C LEU A 48 0.06 -3.14 -14.03
N LYS A 49 0.63 -1.96 -14.26
CA LYS A 49 2.07 -1.72 -14.46
C LYS A 49 2.73 -1.05 -13.26
N THR A 50 1.98 -0.23 -12.53
CA THR A 50 2.49 0.49 -11.37
C THR A 50 1.59 0.29 -10.16
N LEU A 51 2.19 -0.05 -9.02
CA LEU A 51 1.51 -0.20 -7.74
C LEU A 51 2.29 0.54 -6.64
N ASN A 52 1.70 1.59 -6.07
CA ASN A 52 2.26 2.28 -4.92
C ASN A 52 1.49 1.89 -3.63
N LEU A 53 2.21 1.32 -2.67
CA LEU A 53 1.75 0.88 -1.35
C LEU A 53 2.52 1.57 -0.21
N GLU A 54 3.31 2.60 -0.51
CA GLU A 54 4.11 3.33 0.48
C GLU A 54 3.23 3.89 1.62
N GLY A 55 3.79 4.00 2.82
CA GLY A 55 3.06 4.58 3.95
C GLY A 55 1.85 3.77 4.42
N ASN A 56 1.83 2.46 4.14
CA ASN A 56 0.87 1.51 4.71
C ASN A 56 1.47 0.74 5.91
N LEU A 57 0.72 -0.22 6.45
CA LEU A 57 1.09 -1.07 7.59
C LEU A 57 1.46 -2.50 7.16
N ILE A 58 1.98 -2.65 5.94
CA ILE A 58 2.33 -3.95 5.36
C ILE A 58 3.66 -4.42 5.93
N SER A 59 3.62 -5.38 6.86
CA SER A 59 4.83 -5.86 7.55
C SER A 59 5.64 -6.90 6.78
N SER A 60 5.04 -7.54 5.78
CA SER A 60 5.73 -8.51 4.92
C SER A 60 5.03 -8.63 3.58
N ILE A 61 5.83 -8.81 2.53
CA ILE A 61 5.35 -9.08 1.18
C ILE A 61 5.73 -10.51 0.80
N LYS A 62 4.75 -11.25 0.29
CA LYS A 62 4.93 -12.61 -0.20
C LYS A 62 4.97 -12.56 -1.73
N LYS A 63 5.84 -13.36 -2.36
CA LYS A 63 5.89 -13.49 -3.83
C LYS A 63 4.53 -13.85 -4.43
N ALA A 64 3.74 -14.66 -3.72
CA ALA A 64 2.39 -15.04 -4.12
C ALA A 64 1.39 -13.87 -4.18
N SER A 65 1.66 -12.74 -3.53
CA SER A 65 0.80 -11.54 -3.57
C SER A 65 0.71 -10.91 -4.96
N PHE A 66 1.68 -11.17 -5.83
CA PHE A 66 1.76 -10.59 -7.19
C PHE A 66 1.68 -11.65 -8.29
N ARG A 67 1.22 -12.87 -7.98
CA ARG A 67 1.27 -14.03 -8.88
C ARG A 67 0.61 -13.81 -10.25
N ASN A 68 -0.34 -12.89 -10.36
CA ASN A 68 -1.12 -12.63 -11.58
C ASN A 68 -0.90 -11.20 -12.12
N LEU A 69 0.18 -10.54 -11.70
CA LEU A 69 0.54 -9.19 -12.16
C LEU A 69 1.75 -9.30 -13.07
N ASP A 70 1.57 -9.98 -14.21
CA ASP A 70 2.64 -10.30 -15.15
C ASP A 70 3.18 -9.04 -15.84
N ASN A 71 2.36 -7.99 -15.92
CA ASN A 71 2.72 -6.70 -16.50
C ASN A 71 3.24 -5.68 -15.47
N LEU A 72 3.44 -6.07 -14.19
CA LEU A 72 3.90 -5.14 -13.17
C LEU A 72 5.36 -4.76 -13.41
N GLU A 73 5.60 -3.48 -13.65
CA GLU A 73 6.92 -2.90 -13.94
C GLU A 73 7.49 -2.17 -12.72
N HIS A 74 6.61 -1.54 -11.91
CA HIS A 74 7.00 -0.71 -10.76
C HIS A 74 6.18 -1.03 -9.51
N LEU A 75 6.88 -1.23 -8.38
CA LEU A 75 6.29 -1.52 -7.08
C LEU A 75 6.99 -0.72 -5.99
N ASP A 76 6.25 0.17 -5.34
CA ASP A 76 6.70 0.94 -4.18
C ASP A 76 5.94 0.46 -2.94
N TRP A 77 6.63 0.15 -1.84
CA TRP A 77 5.99 -0.46 -0.65
C TRP A 77 6.72 -0.19 0.67
N GLN A 78 7.71 0.70 0.68
CA GLN A 78 8.51 0.93 1.88
C GLN A 78 7.69 1.62 3.00
N GLU A 79 8.10 1.34 4.22
CA GLU A 79 7.46 1.84 5.44
C GLU A 79 7.78 3.33 5.66
N MET A 80 6.79 4.10 6.12
CA MET A 80 7.10 5.34 6.83
C MET A 80 7.86 4.98 8.11
N GLN A 81 9.18 5.14 8.10
CA GLN A 81 10.04 5.09 9.29
C GLN A 81 9.78 6.31 10.20
N PHE A 82 8.56 6.46 10.72
CA PHE A 82 8.27 7.44 11.77
C PHE A 82 7.69 6.70 12.97
N SER A 83 8.45 6.67 14.06
CA SER A 83 8.08 6.22 15.43
C SER A 83 8.79 4.98 15.98
N LYS A 84 10.04 4.68 15.58
CA LYS A 84 10.91 3.82 16.42
C LYS A 84 11.66 4.58 17.51
N TYR A 85 11.48 5.90 17.60
CA TYR A 85 11.98 6.70 18.72
C TYR A 85 10.78 7.24 19.52
N PRO A 86 10.52 6.74 20.74
CA PRO A 86 9.67 7.47 21.66
C PRO A 86 10.29 8.86 21.90
N PRO A 87 9.50 9.93 22.08
CA PRO A 87 10.04 11.19 22.55
C PRO A 87 10.81 10.91 23.83
N VAL A 88 12.12 11.13 23.79
CA VAL A 88 13.01 11.06 24.96
C VAL A 88 12.34 11.80 26.09
N HIS A 89 12.21 11.14 27.25
CA HIS A 89 11.72 11.75 28.49
C HIS A 89 12.46 13.07 28.75
N LEU A 90 11.81 14.19 28.45
CA LEU A 90 12.20 15.48 29.01
C LEU A 90 11.90 15.39 30.51
N ARG A 91 12.91 15.01 31.30
CA ARG A 91 12.86 15.25 32.74
C ARG A 91 12.78 16.77 32.92
N PRO A 92 11.77 17.31 33.60
CA PRO A 92 11.77 18.71 33.93
C PRO A 92 12.91 18.95 34.92
N CYS A 93 13.89 19.76 34.54
CA CYS A 93 14.79 20.36 35.51
C CYS A 93 13.96 21.39 36.29
N ILE A 94 13.60 21.04 37.53
CA ILE A 94 13.08 22.00 38.49
C ILE A 94 14.29 22.86 38.89
N GLY A 95 14.26 24.13 38.50
CA GLY A 95 15.10 25.20 39.03
C GLY A 95 14.26 26.06 39.95
#